data_AF-A0A383AC42-F1
#
_entry.id   AF-A0A383AC42-F1
#
_cell.length_a   1.000
_cell.length_b   1.000
_cell.length_c   1.000
_cell.angle_alpha   90.00
_cell.angle_beta   90.00
_cell.angle_gamma   90.00
#
_symmetry.space_group_name_H-M   'P 1'
#
loop_
_entity.id
_entity.type
_entity.pdbx_description
1 polymer ?
#
loop_
_entity_poly.entity_id
_entity_poly.type
_entity_poly.pdbx_seq_one_letter_code
_entity_poly.pdbx_strand_id
1 'polypeptide(L)'
;VSVTRKVIILEDIVPPVITLVGEAMVTVDVGDTYDDAGATAEDENDGVLTPFIDDNGTVSAIDTNKAGTYVITYDVSDLAGNKAVQVTRTVVVKEVITDAFAQWTVETGLAELPAEQQGPEADPDADGLPNLLEYALGGKPAQSDSTTILPTLDTSSGSLVLTYIRLKPTVDPSLTYEAQLTTSLVGAWDAAAVSIGGALQGIDQSNLPDEKDFATSKYERIRATAKTSIAAEAKGRQFLRIRVSR
;
A
#
# COMPACT_ATOMS: atom_id res chain seq x y z
N VAL A 1 85.56 10.51 21.25
CA VAL A 1 84.72 10.21 20.06
C VAL A 1 83.29 10.16 20.54
N SER A 2 82.40 10.91 19.90
CA SER A 2 80.96 10.83 20.12
C SER A 2 80.30 10.30 18.84
N VAL A 3 79.22 9.53 18.99
CA VAL A 3 78.39 9.06 17.89
C VAL A 3 77.00 9.63 18.10
N THR A 4 76.40 10.15 17.05
CA THR A 4 75.03 10.67 17.06
C THR A 4 74.13 9.72 16.31
N ARG A 5 73.02 9.32 16.93
CA ARG A 5 71.91 8.66 16.22
C ARG A 5 70.92 9.74 15.78
N LYS A 6 70.72 9.89 14.47
CA LYS A 6 69.63 10.69 13.93
C LYS A 6 68.34 9.87 14.04
N VAL A 7 67.34 10.42 14.72
CA VAL A 7 65.96 9.92 14.68
C VAL A 7 65.19 10.89 13.77
N ILE A 8 64.55 10.36 12.74
CA ILE A 8 63.64 11.12 11.85
C ILE A 8 62.24 10.64 12.21
N ILE A 9 61.38 11.55 12.65
CA ILE A 9 59.95 11.31 12.80
C ILE A 9 59.31 11.88 11.54
N LEU A 10 58.65 11.03 10.75
CA LEU A 10 57.83 11.48 9.63
C LEU A 10 56.44 11.84 10.19
N GLU A 11 55.85 12.89 9.65
CA GLU A 11 54.47 13.25 9.95
C GLU A 11 53.53 12.24 9.29
N ASP A 12 52.47 11.90 10.00
CA ASP A 12 51.42 11.05 9.46
C ASP A 12 50.45 11.90 8.65
N ILE A 13 50.22 11.49 7.40
CA ILE A 13 49.38 12.20 6.43
C ILE A 13 48.35 11.27 5.78
N VAL A 14 48.26 10.01 6.23
CA VAL A 14 47.35 9.03 5.67
C VAL A 14 46.05 9.10 6.45
N PRO A 15 44.90 9.41 5.81
CA PRO A 15 43.64 9.43 6.53
C PRO A 15 43.10 8.03 6.81
N PRO A 16 42.32 7.87 7.90
CA PRO A 16 41.63 6.63 8.20
C PRO A 16 40.55 6.28 7.16
N VAL A 17 40.22 4.98 7.06
CA VAL A 17 39.18 4.46 6.17
C VAL A 17 37.98 3.96 6.98
N ILE A 18 36.79 4.49 6.70
CA ILE A 18 35.52 4.06 7.30
C ILE A 18 34.86 2.96 6.45
N THR A 19 34.35 1.92 7.09
CA THR A 19 33.56 0.85 6.48
C THR A 19 32.20 0.72 7.17
N LEU A 20 31.11 0.83 6.42
CA LEU A 20 29.74 0.60 6.93
C LEU A 20 29.54 -0.85 7.37
N VAL A 21 28.90 -1.04 8.52
CA VAL A 21 28.46 -2.37 8.98
C VAL A 21 27.00 -2.56 8.58
N GLY A 22 26.72 -3.41 7.58
CA GLY A 22 25.36 -3.62 7.07
C GLY A 22 25.03 -2.74 5.86
N GLU A 23 23.74 -2.55 5.59
CA GLU A 23 23.29 -1.91 4.35
C GLU A 23 23.46 -0.38 4.36
N ALA A 24 23.90 0.18 3.23
CA ALA A 24 23.98 1.64 3.07
C ALA A 24 22.60 2.29 2.92
N MET A 25 21.55 1.52 2.61
CA MET A 25 20.17 1.97 2.52
C MET A 25 19.27 1.01 3.29
N VAL A 26 18.54 1.51 4.29
CA VAL A 26 17.58 0.72 5.08
C VAL A 26 16.20 1.31 4.93
N THR A 27 15.17 0.46 4.84
CA THR A 27 13.77 0.88 4.84
C THR A 27 13.07 0.34 6.08
N VAL A 28 12.32 1.18 6.76
CA VAL A 28 11.45 0.81 7.89
C VAL A 28 10.07 1.46 7.72
N ASP A 29 9.04 0.90 8.35
CA ASP A 29 7.71 1.51 8.35
C ASP A 29 7.59 2.55 9.48
N VAL A 30 6.66 3.51 9.33
CA VAL A 30 6.39 4.51 10.38
C VAL A 30 6.00 3.80 11.68
N GLY A 31 6.69 4.16 12.76
CA GLY A 31 6.48 3.62 14.10
C GLY A 31 7.35 2.39 14.44
N ASP A 32 8.04 1.81 13.46
CA ASP A 32 8.98 0.72 13.72
C ASP A 32 10.21 1.21 14.49
N THR A 33 10.86 0.29 15.21
CA THR A 33 12.16 0.55 15.83
C THR A 33 13.27 0.45 14.79
N TYR A 34 14.18 1.43 14.77
CA TYR A 34 15.40 1.39 13.96
C TYR A 34 16.63 1.49 14.85
N ASP A 35 17.45 0.44 14.85
CA ASP A 35 18.76 0.42 15.49
C ASP A 35 19.84 0.45 14.41
N ASP A 36 20.73 1.45 14.49
CA ASP A 36 21.79 1.61 13.51
C ASP A 36 22.88 0.54 13.69
N ALA A 37 23.25 -0.12 12.59
CA ALA A 37 24.26 -1.16 12.60
C ALA A 37 25.71 -0.61 12.71
N GLY A 38 25.88 0.71 12.55
CA GLY A 38 27.15 1.40 12.74
C GLY A 38 28.11 1.32 11.57
N ALA A 39 29.35 1.70 11.87
CA ALA A 39 30.50 1.64 10.98
C ALA A 39 31.77 1.32 11.80
N THR A 40 32.79 0.77 11.14
CA THR A 40 34.15 0.60 11.69
C THR A 40 35.13 1.53 10.97
N ALA A 41 36.27 1.82 11.57
CA ALA A 41 37.37 2.50 10.88
C ALA A 41 38.73 1.87 11.20
N GLU A 42 39.61 1.90 10.22
CA GLU A 42 41.01 1.47 10.36
C GLU A 42 41.94 2.51 9.74
N ASP A 43 43.08 2.69 10.39
CA ASP A 43 44.20 3.50 9.94
C ASP A 43 45.49 2.65 9.90
N GLU A 44 46.41 2.96 8.98
CA GLU A 44 47.66 2.21 8.82
C GLU A 44 48.60 2.36 10.04
N ASN A 45 48.60 3.52 10.68
CA ASN A 45 49.51 3.87 11.76
C ASN A 45 48.84 3.77 13.15
N ASP A 46 47.57 4.13 13.24
CA ASP A 46 46.80 4.15 14.50
C ASP A 46 45.94 2.89 14.73
N GLY A 47 45.76 2.04 13.70
CA GLY A 47 45.00 0.80 13.81
C GLY A 47 43.48 1.03 13.85
N VAL A 48 42.76 0.30 14.69
CA VAL A 48 41.29 0.38 14.77
C VAL A 48 40.87 1.67 15.47
N LEU A 49 40.06 2.47 14.78
CA LEU A 49 39.44 3.68 15.29
C LEU A 49 37.92 3.48 15.43
N THR A 50 37.31 4.22 16.35
CA THR A 50 35.85 4.23 16.53
C THR A 50 35.27 5.42 15.76
N PRO A 51 34.53 5.21 14.66
CA PRO A 51 33.81 6.30 14.00
C PRO A 51 32.80 6.93 14.95
N PHE A 52 32.62 8.24 14.79
CA PHE A 52 31.51 8.96 15.39
C PHE A 52 30.57 9.43 14.28
N ILE A 53 29.37 9.84 14.68
CA ILE A 53 28.43 10.41 13.72
C ILE A 53 28.58 11.93 13.81
N ASP A 54 28.87 12.57 12.69
CA ASP A 54 29.13 14.00 12.63
C ASP A 54 27.86 14.79 13.01
N ASP A 55 28.04 15.80 13.87
CA ASP A 55 26.96 16.57 14.49
C ASP A 55 26.29 17.54 13.49
N ASN A 56 26.87 17.72 12.30
CA ASN A 56 26.23 18.36 11.15
C ASN A 56 25.17 17.47 10.45
N GLY A 57 25.00 16.23 10.92
CA GLY A 57 24.02 15.25 10.45
C GLY A 57 23.24 14.61 11.61
N THR A 58 22.86 15.41 12.61
CA THR A 58 21.78 15.14 13.59
C THR A 58 21.54 13.65 13.92
N VAL A 59 22.35 13.05 14.79
CA VAL A 59 21.92 11.88 15.59
C VAL A 59 21.14 12.37 16.81
N SER A 60 20.23 13.29 16.58
CA SER A 60 19.09 13.50 17.46
C SER A 60 17.89 12.86 16.76
N ALA A 61 17.84 11.54 16.90
CA ALA A 61 16.79 10.61 16.50
C ALA A 61 16.42 10.61 15.00
N ILE A 62 16.70 9.50 14.31
CA ILE A 62 15.81 9.09 13.22
C ILE A 62 14.42 8.96 13.86
N ASP A 63 13.55 9.92 13.56
CA ASP A 63 12.17 9.89 14.03
C ASP A 63 11.40 8.92 13.14
N THR A 64 11.40 7.65 13.54
CA THR A 64 10.63 6.63 12.83
C THR A 64 9.13 6.87 12.94
N ASN A 65 8.64 7.80 13.77
CA ASN A 65 7.22 8.19 13.76
C ASN A 65 6.85 9.15 12.62
N LYS A 66 7.82 9.60 11.83
CA LYS A 66 7.59 10.51 10.71
C LYS A 66 8.20 9.96 9.44
N ALA A 67 7.34 9.74 8.44
CA ALA A 67 7.77 9.33 7.11
C ALA A 67 8.75 10.34 6.51
N GLY A 68 9.78 9.84 5.84
CA GLY A 68 10.84 10.67 5.28
C GLY A 68 12.12 9.90 5.01
N THR A 69 13.12 10.63 4.53
CA THR A 69 14.48 10.12 4.30
C THR A 69 15.43 10.79 5.28
N TYR A 70 16.12 9.98 6.06
CA TYR A 70 17.10 10.38 7.06
C TYR A 70 18.48 9.91 6.63
N VAL A 71 19.51 10.70 6.89
CA VAL A 71 20.90 10.39 6.49
C VAL A 71 21.79 10.43 7.73
N ILE A 72 22.48 9.32 7.99
CA ILE A 72 23.52 9.19 9.01
C ILE A 72 24.86 9.40 8.31
N THR A 73 25.71 10.27 8.84
CA THR A 73 27.06 10.55 8.28
C THR A 73 28.14 10.18 9.28
N TYR A 74 28.89 9.12 8.99
CA TYR A 74 30.02 8.69 9.81
C TYR A 74 31.27 9.48 9.43
N ASP A 75 31.98 9.93 10.45
CA ASP A 75 33.27 10.61 10.34
C ASP A 75 34.22 10.06 11.40
N VAL A 76 35.52 10.17 11.14
CA VAL A 76 36.58 9.80 12.07
C VAL A 76 37.84 10.57 11.71
N SER A 77 38.64 10.91 12.72
CA SER A 77 39.97 11.47 12.52
C SER A 77 40.98 10.66 13.30
N ASP A 78 42.18 10.53 12.76
CA ASP A 78 43.29 9.83 13.40
C ASP A 78 43.97 10.71 14.49
N LEU A 79 45.05 10.23 15.12
CA LEU A 79 45.77 10.98 16.15
C LEU A 79 46.59 12.15 15.61
N ALA A 80 46.92 12.13 14.31
CA ALA A 80 47.63 13.20 13.62
C ALA A 80 46.69 14.32 13.11
N GLY A 81 45.39 14.07 13.12
CA GLY A 81 44.34 14.99 12.67
C GLY A 81 43.92 14.82 11.21
N ASN A 82 44.34 13.75 10.52
CA ASN A 82 43.84 13.44 9.19
C ASN A 82 42.38 12.96 9.29
N LYS A 83 41.53 13.49 8.40
CA LYS A 83 40.08 13.20 8.37
C LYS A 83 39.77 12.15 7.32
N ALA A 84 39.01 11.13 7.71
CA ALA A 84 38.48 10.16 6.76
C ALA A 84 37.58 10.82 5.70
N VAL A 85 37.42 10.13 4.58
CA VAL A 85 36.29 10.39 3.69
C VAL A 85 35.01 9.93 4.40
N GLN A 86 34.07 10.85 4.59
CA GLN A 86 32.79 10.55 5.24
C GLN A 86 32.01 9.47 4.48
N VAL A 87 31.37 8.58 5.23
CA VAL A 87 30.51 7.52 4.69
C VAL A 87 29.09 7.73 5.22
N THR A 88 28.08 7.52 4.37
CA THR A 88 26.68 7.79 4.74
C THR A 88 25.80 6.55 4.69
N ARG A 89 24.84 6.46 5.60
CA ARG A 89 23.69 5.54 5.51
C ARG A 89 22.41 6.32 5.32
N THR A 90 21.57 5.86 4.40
CA THR A 90 20.22 6.40 4.17
C THR A 90 19.17 5.51 4.84
N VAL A 91 18.29 6.10 5.62
CA VAL A 91 17.15 5.41 6.24
C VAL A 91 15.86 6.00 5.70
N VAL A 92 15.05 5.18 5.05
CA VAL A 92 13.75 5.56 4.50
C VAL A 92 12.66 5.06 5.44
N VAL A 93 11.97 5.99 6.08
CA VAL A 93 10.78 5.70 6.89
C VAL A 93 9.56 5.85 5.99
N LYS A 94 8.87 4.73 5.72
CA LYS A 94 7.69 4.68 4.85
C LYS A 94 6.42 4.87 5.64
N GLU A 95 5.49 5.65 5.09
CA GLU A 95 4.17 5.80 5.66
C GLU A 95 3.42 4.47 5.70
N VAL A 96 2.82 4.14 6.84
CA VAL A 96 1.90 3.01 6.95
C VAL A 96 0.54 3.49 6.46
N ILE A 97 0.21 3.24 5.20
CA ILE A 97 -1.14 3.53 4.71
C ILE A 97 -2.06 2.43 5.24
N THR A 98 -2.79 2.72 6.32
CA THR A 98 -3.75 1.79 6.95
C THR A 98 -5.10 1.78 6.23
N ASP A 99 -5.37 2.81 5.44
CA ASP A 99 -6.59 2.93 4.66
C ASP A 99 -6.47 2.10 3.37
N ALA A 100 -7.29 1.06 3.25
CA ALA A 100 -7.18 0.10 2.16
C ALA A 100 -7.52 0.70 0.78
N PHE A 101 -8.39 1.72 0.71
CA PHE A 101 -8.64 2.46 -0.53
C PHE A 101 -7.44 3.32 -0.91
N ALA A 102 -6.84 4.06 0.04
CA ALA A 102 -5.64 4.83 -0.23
C ALA A 102 -4.48 3.93 -0.71
N GLN A 103 -4.28 2.77 -0.08
CA GLN A 103 -3.33 1.76 -0.60
C GLN A 103 -3.65 1.37 -2.04
N TRP A 104 -4.91 1.04 -2.33
CA TRP A 104 -5.33 0.71 -3.69
C TRP A 104 -5.10 1.84 -4.69
N THR A 105 -5.25 3.10 -4.29
CA THR A 105 -4.94 4.24 -5.18
C THR A 105 -3.47 4.28 -5.58
N VAL A 106 -2.57 3.89 -4.67
CA VAL A 106 -1.13 3.78 -4.97
C VAL A 106 -0.86 2.54 -5.83
N GLU A 107 -1.43 1.38 -5.48
CA GLU A 107 -1.25 0.11 -6.22
C GLU A 107 -1.71 0.22 -7.68
N THR A 108 -2.75 1.01 -7.96
CA THR A 108 -3.32 1.19 -9.31
C THR A 108 -2.74 2.38 -10.07
N GLY A 109 -1.91 3.20 -9.42
CA GLY A 109 -1.38 4.44 -10.00
C GLY A 109 -2.38 5.61 -10.03
N LEU A 110 -3.58 5.45 -9.46
CA LEU A 110 -4.55 6.53 -9.29
C LEU A 110 -3.99 7.70 -8.49
N ALA A 111 -3.13 7.43 -7.49
CA ALA A 111 -2.45 8.45 -6.68
C ALA A 111 -1.56 9.41 -7.49
N GLU A 112 -1.17 9.02 -8.71
CA GLU A 112 -0.33 9.83 -9.62
C GLU A 112 -1.16 10.72 -10.57
N LEU A 113 -2.49 10.54 -10.63
CA LEU A 113 -3.38 11.34 -11.46
C LEU A 113 -3.66 12.73 -10.83
N PRO A 114 -4.19 13.71 -11.59
CA PRO A 114 -4.65 14.98 -11.01
C PRO A 114 -5.64 14.78 -9.85
N ALA A 115 -5.58 15.64 -8.82
CA ALA A 115 -6.33 15.46 -7.58
C ALA A 115 -7.87 15.35 -7.79
N GLU A 116 -8.40 16.02 -8.81
CA GLU A 116 -9.81 15.95 -9.19
C GLU A 116 -10.24 14.56 -9.72
N GLN A 117 -9.29 13.72 -10.14
CA GLN A 117 -9.52 12.37 -10.64
C GLN A 117 -9.38 11.31 -9.55
N GLN A 118 -8.82 11.64 -8.39
CA GLN A 118 -8.52 10.65 -7.34
C GLN A 118 -9.70 10.35 -6.40
N GLY A 119 -10.72 11.22 -6.41
CA GLY A 119 -11.86 11.11 -5.50
C GLY A 119 -12.71 9.87 -5.75
N PRO A 120 -13.45 9.35 -4.75
CA PRO A 120 -14.26 8.13 -4.88
C PRO A 120 -15.38 8.23 -5.94
N GLU A 121 -15.84 9.44 -6.24
CA GLU A 121 -16.87 9.71 -7.25
C GLU A 121 -16.31 10.04 -8.64
N ALA A 122 -14.98 10.18 -8.76
CA ALA A 122 -14.35 10.46 -10.04
C ALA A 122 -14.28 9.19 -10.90
N ASP A 123 -14.28 9.41 -12.22
CA ASP A 123 -14.23 8.39 -13.25
C ASP A 123 -13.15 8.83 -14.27
N PRO A 124 -11.86 8.48 -14.02
CA PRO A 124 -10.74 8.99 -14.82
C PRO A 124 -10.70 8.46 -16.25
N ASP A 125 -11.20 7.25 -16.50
CA ASP A 125 -11.24 6.64 -17.83
C ASP A 125 -12.57 6.83 -18.57
N ALA A 126 -13.56 7.41 -17.91
CA ALA A 126 -14.87 7.79 -18.44
C ALA A 126 -15.68 6.59 -18.95
N ASP A 127 -15.53 5.43 -18.33
CA ASP A 127 -16.26 4.22 -18.69
C ASP A 127 -17.60 4.05 -17.93
N GLY A 128 -17.88 4.97 -17.01
CA GLY A 128 -19.12 5.04 -16.23
C GLY A 128 -19.02 4.38 -14.85
N LEU A 129 -17.84 3.88 -14.45
CA LEU A 129 -17.60 3.37 -13.12
C LEU A 129 -16.69 4.31 -12.30
N PRO A 130 -17.22 4.92 -11.23
CA PRO A 130 -16.41 5.73 -10.33
C PRO A 130 -15.39 4.88 -9.57
N ASN A 131 -14.30 5.52 -9.13
CA ASN A 131 -13.20 4.92 -8.37
C ASN A 131 -13.66 4.06 -7.18
N LEU A 132 -14.72 4.44 -6.47
CA LEU A 132 -15.24 3.63 -5.36
C LEU A 132 -15.84 2.30 -5.84
N LEU A 133 -16.52 2.29 -6.98
CA LEU A 133 -17.05 1.05 -7.57
C LEU A 133 -15.91 0.22 -8.16
N GLU A 134 -14.96 0.84 -8.83
CA GLU A 134 -13.72 0.19 -9.31
C GLU A 134 -13.02 -0.55 -8.17
N TYR A 135 -12.75 0.15 -7.06
CA TYR A 135 -12.14 -0.45 -5.87
C TYR A 135 -12.96 -1.60 -5.29
N ALA A 136 -14.26 -1.40 -5.14
CA ALA A 136 -15.14 -2.36 -4.49
C ALA A 136 -15.37 -3.63 -5.34
N LEU A 137 -15.40 -3.50 -6.67
CA LEU A 137 -15.71 -4.58 -7.61
C LEU A 137 -14.46 -5.19 -8.25
N GLY A 138 -13.29 -4.55 -8.08
CA GLY A 138 -11.98 -5.02 -8.53
C GLY A 138 -11.57 -4.58 -9.93
N GLY A 139 -12.01 -3.40 -10.36
CA GLY A 139 -11.61 -2.79 -11.62
C GLY A 139 -10.32 -1.97 -11.53
N LYS A 140 -10.06 -1.23 -12.60
CA LYS A 140 -8.88 -0.40 -12.81
C LYS A 140 -9.31 1.05 -13.13
N PRO A 141 -9.04 2.02 -12.24
CA PRO A 141 -9.57 3.38 -12.35
C PRO A 141 -9.01 4.21 -13.52
N ALA A 142 -8.03 3.70 -14.25
CA ALA A 142 -7.38 4.40 -15.36
C ALA A 142 -7.42 3.57 -16.66
N GLN A 143 -8.22 2.49 -16.69
CA GLN A 143 -8.33 1.59 -17.83
C GLN A 143 -9.77 1.14 -17.96
N SER A 144 -10.42 1.53 -19.06
CA SER A 144 -11.79 1.12 -19.33
C SER A 144 -11.93 -0.41 -19.32
N ASP A 145 -12.55 -0.92 -18.25
CA ASP A 145 -12.72 -2.34 -17.98
C ASP A 145 -14.10 -2.69 -17.40
N SER A 146 -15.02 -1.73 -17.31
CA SER A 146 -16.41 -1.89 -16.84
C SER A 146 -17.13 -3.12 -17.39
N THR A 147 -16.90 -3.48 -18.65
CA THR A 147 -17.49 -4.68 -19.28
C THR A 147 -17.12 -6.00 -18.57
N THR A 148 -16.05 -6.00 -17.79
CA THR A 148 -15.52 -7.18 -17.08
C THR A 148 -15.92 -7.25 -15.61
N ILE A 149 -16.24 -6.10 -15.00
CA ILE A 149 -16.52 -6.00 -13.55
C ILE A 149 -17.95 -5.60 -13.21
N LEU A 150 -18.75 -5.16 -14.18
CA LEU A 150 -20.14 -4.83 -13.97
C LEU A 150 -20.95 -6.02 -13.44
N PRO A 151 -21.86 -5.80 -12.47
CA PRO A 151 -22.82 -6.81 -12.06
C PRO A 151 -23.65 -7.34 -13.23
N THR A 152 -23.88 -8.64 -13.24
CA THR A 152 -24.75 -9.30 -14.22
C THR A 152 -26.14 -9.52 -13.64
N LEU A 153 -27.19 -9.29 -14.44
CA LEU A 153 -28.58 -9.49 -14.05
C LEU A 153 -29.17 -10.64 -14.85
N ASP A 154 -29.82 -11.57 -14.14
CA ASP A 154 -30.51 -12.72 -14.72
C ASP A 154 -31.81 -13.01 -13.93
N THR A 155 -32.49 -14.10 -14.27
CA THR A 155 -33.65 -14.62 -13.55
C THR A 155 -33.44 -16.06 -13.12
N SER A 156 -33.87 -16.40 -11.91
CA SER A 156 -33.90 -17.78 -11.42
C SER A 156 -35.24 -18.04 -10.76
N SER A 157 -35.95 -19.07 -11.21
CA SER A 157 -37.29 -19.41 -10.72
C SER A 157 -38.29 -18.23 -10.78
N GLY A 158 -38.11 -17.33 -11.74
CA GLY A 158 -38.94 -16.14 -11.93
C GLY A 158 -38.60 -14.94 -11.03
N SER A 159 -37.58 -15.03 -10.17
CA SER A 159 -37.04 -13.89 -9.40
C SER A 159 -35.83 -13.28 -10.09
N LEU A 160 -35.64 -11.96 -9.96
CA LEU A 160 -34.41 -11.30 -10.39
C LEU A 160 -33.21 -11.79 -9.57
N VAL A 161 -32.08 -11.98 -10.24
CA VAL A 161 -30.81 -12.39 -9.64
C VAL A 161 -29.71 -11.46 -10.14
N LEU A 162 -29.06 -10.77 -9.22
CA LEU A 162 -27.87 -9.95 -9.48
C LEU A 162 -26.63 -10.70 -9.01
N THR A 163 -25.68 -10.93 -9.91
CA THR A 163 -24.38 -11.53 -9.57
C THR A 163 -23.29 -10.48 -9.71
N TYR A 164 -22.50 -10.26 -8.66
CA TYR A 164 -21.45 -9.24 -8.64
C TYR A 164 -20.22 -9.75 -7.90
N ILE A 165 -19.05 -9.20 -8.24
CA ILE A 165 -17.82 -9.40 -7.50
C ILE A 165 -17.75 -8.33 -6.39
N ARG A 166 -17.14 -8.65 -5.26
CA ARG A 166 -16.83 -7.67 -4.23
C ARG A 166 -15.47 -7.92 -3.59
N LEU A 167 -14.87 -6.87 -3.06
CA LEU A 167 -13.75 -6.99 -2.12
C LEU A 167 -14.24 -7.66 -0.83
N LYS A 168 -13.47 -8.63 -0.32
CA LYS A 168 -13.84 -9.35 0.91
C LYS A 168 -13.83 -8.40 2.12
N PRO A 169 -14.77 -8.56 3.08
CA PRO A 169 -14.78 -7.76 4.31
C PRO A 169 -13.51 -7.88 5.18
N THR A 170 -12.70 -8.94 4.97
CA THR A 170 -11.40 -9.11 5.63
C THR A 170 -10.31 -8.18 5.08
N VAL A 171 -10.51 -7.58 3.90
CA VAL A 171 -9.57 -6.65 3.27
C VAL A 171 -9.91 -5.21 3.64
N ASP A 172 -11.17 -4.80 3.48
CA ASP A 172 -11.68 -3.52 3.96
C ASP A 172 -13.05 -3.72 4.63
N PRO A 173 -13.12 -3.73 5.98
CA PRO A 173 -14.38 -3.88 6.70
C PRO A 173 -15.25 -2.61 6.69
N SER A 174 -14.73 -1.46 6.24
CA SER A 174 -15.51 -0.23 6.11
C SER A 174 -16.46 -0.25 4.91
N LEU A 175 -16.14 -1.07 3.88
CA LEU A 175 -17.00 -1.22 2.72
C LEU A 175 -18.28 -1.99 3.05
N THR A 176 -19.41 -1.40 2.67
CA THR A 176 -20.74 -2.00 2.76
C THR A 176 -21.32 -2.21 1.38
N TYR A 177 -21.95 -3.37 1.20
CA TYR A 177 -22.56 -3.82 -0.04
C TYR A 177 -24.02 -4.19 0.26
N GLU A 178 -24.95 -3.36 -0.20
CA GLU A 178 -26.38 -3.54 0.06
C GLU A 178 -27.14 -3.76 -1.25
N ALA A 179 -27.51 -5.02 -1.52
CA ALA A 179 -28.37 -5.33 -2.65
C ALA A 179 -29.81 -4.94 -2.29
N GLN A 180 -30.46 -4.18 -3.15
CA GLN A 180 -31.77 -3.60 -2.87
C GLN A 180 -32.74 -3.83 -4.02
N LEU A 181 -33.99 -4.14 -3.69
CA LEU A 181 -35.08 -4.28 -4.64
C LEU A 181 -36.02 -3.10 -4.55
N THR A 182 -36.60 -2.70 -5.68
CA THR A 182 -37.79 -1.84 -5.69
C THR A 182 -38.72 -2.24 -6.83
N THR A 183 -39.99 -1.85 -6.72
CA THR A 183 -40.99 -1.98 -7.79
C THR A 183 -41.26 -0.65 -8.50
N SER A 184 -40.59 0.42 -8.05
CA SER A 184 -40.69 1.77 -8.61
C SER A 184 -39.36 2.50 -8.52
N LEU A 185 -38.87 3.03 -9.63
CA LEU A 185 -37.66 3.88 -9.64
C LEU A 185 -37.87 5.23 -8.93
N VAL A 186 -39.12 5.62 -8.69
CA VAL A 186 -39.48 6.76 -7.87
C VAL A 186 -39.98 6.20 -6.53
N GLY A 187 -39.12 6.17 -5.51
CA GLY A 187 -39.47 5.63 -4.20
C GLY A 187 -38.28 5.01 -3.45
N ALA A 188 -38.62 4.29 -2.36
CA ALA A 188 -37.65 3.62 -1.52
C ALA A 188 -37.13 2.32 -2.17
N TRP A 189 -35.96 1.91 -1.70
CA TRP A 189 -35.29 0.66 -2.05
C TRP A 189 -35.24 -0.21 -0.80
N ASP A 190 -35.59 -1.48 -0.93
CA ASP A 190 -35.69 -2.42 0.18
C ASP A 190 -34.62 -3.51 0.08
N ALA A 191 -33.67 -3.48 1.01
CA ALA A 191 -32.64 -4.51 1.14
C ALA A 191 -33.19 -5.81 1.75
N ALA A 192 -34.22 -5.73 2.59
CA ALA A 192 -34.82 -6.90 3.22
C ALA A 192 -35.58 -7.77 2.20
N ALA A 193 -35.97 -7.21 1.05
CA ALA A 193 -36.56 -7.92 -0.07
C ALA A 193 -35.56 -8.76 -0.89
N VAL A 194 -34.27 -8.73 -0.55
CA VAL A 194 -33.21 -9.47 -1.24
C VAL A 194 -32.60 -10.52 -0.32
N SER A 195 -32.36 -11.73 -0.83
CA SER A 195 -31.55 -12.75 -0.17
C SER A 195 -30.14 -12.75 -0.75
N ILE A 196 -29.14 -12.82 0.12
CA ILE A 196 -27.73 -12.92 -0.29
C ILE A 196 -27.30 -14.38 -0.19
N GLY A 197 -26.97 -14.97 -1.34
CA GLY A 197 -26.22 -16.21 -1.42
C GLY A 197 -24.74 -15.90 -1.31
N GLY A 198 -24.09 -16.41 -0.26
CA GLY A 198 -22.65 -16.22 -0.04
C GLY A 198 -21.80 -16.95 -1.08
N ALA A 199 -20.52 -16.57 -1.17
CA ALA A 199 -19.56 -17.07 -2.16
C ALA A 199 -19.45 -18.60 -2.27
N LEU A 200 -19.69 -19.32 -1.16
CA LEU A 200 -19.59 -20.78 -1.08
C LEU A 200 -20.92 -21.53 -1.32
N GLN A 201 -22.01 -20.84 -1.67
CA GLN A 201 -23.33 -21.45 -1.87
C GLN A 201 -23.61 -21.78 -3.34
N GLY A 202 -22.68 -22.48 -4.00
CA GLY A 202 -22.84 -22.97 -5.37
C GLY A 202 -22.69 -21.89 -6.46
N ILE A 203 -21.97 -20.82 -6.16
CA ILE A 203 -21.60 -19.77 -7.13
C ILE A 203 -20.18 -20.09 -7.62
N ASP A 204 -19.93 -19.94 -8.92
CA ASP A 204 -18.58 -20.05 -9.46
C ASP A 204 -17.68 -18.94 -8.88
N GLN A 205 -16.49 -19.30 -8.41
CA GLN A 205 -15.47 -18.40 -7.86
C GLN A 205 -14.21 -18.35 -8.73
N SER A 206 -14.29 -18.80 -9.98
CA SER A 206 -13.21 -18.65 -10.96
C SER A 206 -13.09 -17.21 -11.47
N ASN A 207 -11.95 -16.87 -12.08
CA ASN A 207 -11.70 -15.61 -12.77
C ASN A 207 -12.02 -14.38 -11.89
N LEU A 208 -11.46 -14.34 -10.68
CA LEU A 208 -11.55 -13.18 -9.81
C LEU A 208 -10.56 -12.10 -10.27
N PRO A 209 -10.80 -10.81 -9.93
CA PRO A 209 -10.09 -9.69 -10.56
C PRO A 209 -8.58 -9.63 -10.28
N ASP A 210 -8.13 -10.24 -9.19
CA ASP A 210 -6.70 -10.31 -8.84
C ASP A 210 -6.01 -11.56 -9.41
N GLU A 211 -6.66 -12.29 -10.32
CA GLU A 211 -6.17 -13.49 -11.00
C GLU A 211 -5.74 -14.62 -10.03
N LYS A 212 -6.26 -14.59 -8.81
CA LYS A 212 -6.00 -15.61 -7.77
C LYS A 212 -7.20 -16.53 -7.58
N ASP A 213 -6.90 -17.72 -7.10
CA ASP A 213 -7.93 -18.65 -6.64
C ASP A 213 -8.69 -18.06 -5.44
N PHE A 214 -9.97 -18.44 -5.30
CA PHE A 214 -10.85 -17.95 -4.23
C PHE A 214 -10.23 -17.96 -2.83
N ALA A 215 -9.43 -18.97 -2.50
CA ALA A 215 -8.82 -19.11 -1.18
C ALA A 215 -7.82 -17.99 -0.84
N THR A 216 -7.11 -17.46 -1.86
CA THR A 216 -6.05 -16.46 -1.71
C THR A 216 -6.41 -15.10 -2.33
N SER A 217 -7.52 -15.03 -3.06
CA SER A 217 -8.03 -13.81 -3.65
C SER A 217 -8.53 -12.82 -2.59
N LYS A 218 -8.30 -11.52 -2.84
CA LYS A 218 -8.90 -10.40 -2.11
C LYS A 218 -10.42 -10.28 -2.38
N TYR A 219 -10.92 -10.91 -3.44
CA TYR A 219 -12.28 -10.77 -3.94
C TYR A 219 -13.10 -12.05 -3.78
N GLU A 220 -14.42 -11.90 -3.86
CA GLU A 220 -15.38 -13.00 -3.94
C GLU A 220 -16.59 -12.62 -4.79
N ARG A 221 -17.24 -13.63 -5.38
CA ARG A 221 -18.48 -13.45 -6.15
C ARG A 221 -19.71 -13.72 -5.29
N ILE A 222 -20.69 -12.83 -5.37
CA ILE A 222 -21.92 -12.86 -4.57
C ILE A 222 -23.13 -12.93 -5.50
N ARG A 223 -24.15 -13.66 -5.06
CA ARG A 223 -25.46 -13.73 -5.73
C ARG A 223 -26.51 -13.10 -4.83
N ALA A 224 -27.17 -12.07 -5.31
CA ALA A 224 -28.30 -11.43 -4.67
C ALA A 224 -29.59 -11.79 -5.42
N THR A 225 -30.54 -12.40 -4.73
CA THR A 225 -31.79 -12.88 -5.34
C THR A 225 -33.00 -12.15 -4.74
N ALA A 226 -33.88 -11.64 -5.58
CA ALA A 226 -35.16 -11.09 -5.14
C ALA A 226 -36.00 -12.19 -4.46
N LYS A 227 -36.53 -11.92 -3.26
CA LYS A 227 -37.34 -12.89 -2.51
C LYS A 227 -38.72 -13.12 -3.14
N THR A 228 -39.23 -12.16 -3.91
CA THR A 228 -40.48 -12.28 -4.65
C THR A 228 -40.20 -12.48 -6.15
N SER A 229 -41.02 -13.30 -6.80
CA SER A 229 -40.96 -13.46 -8.24
C SER A 229 -41.56 -12.24 -8.94
N ILE A 230 -41.09 -11.96 -10.16
CA ILE A 230 -41.58 -10.85 -10.99
C ILE A 230 -43.09 -10.97 -11.23
N ALA A 231 -43.59 -12.20 -11.39
CA ALA A 231 -45.01 -12.48 -11.64
C ALA A 231 -45.92 -12.22 -10.42
N ALA A 232 -45.36 -12.23 -9.21
CA ALA A 232 -46.10 -11.90 -7.99
C ALA A 232 -46.31 -10.39 -7.82
N GLU A 233 -45.55 -9.56 -8.55
CA GLU A 233 -45.67 -8.11 -8.45
C GLU A 233 -46.83 -7.58 -9.31
N ALA A 234 -47.74 -6.84 -8.68
CA ALA A 234 -48.97 -6.36 -9.33
C ALA A 234 -48.73 -5.49 -10.57
N LYS A 235 -47.58 -4.79 -10.64
CA LYS A 235 -47.19 -3.97 -11.80
C LYS A 235 -46.31 -4.70 -12.81
N GLY A 236 -45.96 -5.96 -12.55
CA GLY A 236 -45.09 -6.80 -13.38
C GLY A 236 -43.68 -6.26 -13.56
N ARG A 237 -43.20 -5.39 -12.66
CA ARG A 237 -41.89 -4.72 -12.76
C ARG A 237 -41.18 -4.73 -11.41
N GLN A 238 -39.91 -5.09 -11.46
CA GLN A 238 -38.96 -5.03 -10.36
C GLN A 238 -37.64 -4.45 -10.88
N PHE A 239 -36.89 -3.83 -9.99
CA PHE A 239 -35.56 -3.29 -10.24
C PHE A 239 -34.66 -3.74 -9.09
N LEU A 240 -33.51 -4.29 -9.43
CA LEU A 240 -32.53 -4.80 -8.48
C LEU A 240 -31.22 -4.04 -8.72
N ARG A 241 -30.61 -3.54 -7.64
CA ARG A 241 -29.30 -2.87 -7.69
C ARG A 241 -28.42 -3.33 -6.54
N ILE A 242 -27.14 -3.01 -6.64
CA ILE A 242 -26.18 -3.03 -5.53
C ILE A 242 -25.83 -1.59 -5.17
N ARG A 243 -25.89 -1.25 -3.89
CA ARG A 243 -25.37 0.01 -3.36
C ARG A 243 -24.08 -0.27 -2.62
N VAL A 244 -23.02 0.41 -3.02
CA VAL A 244 -21.72 0.39 -2.34
C VAL A 244 -21.58 1.67 -1.51
N SER A 245 -21.06 1.55 -0.30
CA SER A 245 -20.75 2.71 0.55
C SER A 245 -19.53 2.40 1.40
N ARG A 246 -18.77 3.44 1.73
CA ARG A 246 -17.58 3.41 2.56
C ARG A 246 -17.73 4.44 3.67
#